data_AF-A0A450TXE5-F1
#
_entry.id   AF-A0A450TXE5-F1
#
_cell.length_a   1.000
_cell.length_b   1.000
_cell.length_c   1.000
_cell.angle_alpha   90.00
_cell.angle_beta   90.00
_cell.angle_gamma   90.00
#
_symmetry.space_group_name_H-M   'P 1'
#
loop_
_entity.id
_entity.type
_entity.pdbx_description
1 polymer ?
#
loop_
_entity_poly.entity_id
_entity_poly.type
_entity_poly.pdbx_seq_one_letter_code
_entity_poly.pdbx_strand_id
1 'polypeptide(L)' 'MWKDPIIEEIHKIRDEHAARFNYDLEAIYQDLKRSEQESGRETVTFAPKRVQELLVHASREQQ' A
#
# COMPACT_ATOMS: atom_id res chain seq x y z
N MET A 1 18.36 -7.06 -17.52
CA MET A 1 17.45 -6.72 -16.40
C MET A 1 17.43 -7.89 -15.45
N TRP A 2 17.83 -7.69 -14.20
CA TRP A 2 17.73 -8.71 -13.16
C TRP A 2 16.27 -8.82 -12.73
N LYS A 3 15.72 -10.04 -12.73
CA LYS A 3 14.42 -10.33 -12.12
C LYS A 3 14.65 -10.73 -10.68
N ASP A 4 14.09 -9.95 -9.77
CA ASP A 4 14.12 -10.26 -8.35
C ASP A 4 13.00 -11.28 -8.04
N PRO A 5 13.34 -12.48 -7.53
CA PRO A 5 12.36 -13.51 -7.23
C PRO A 5 11.27 -13.06 -6.23
N ILE A 6 11.58 -12.15 -5.31
CA ILE A 6 10.62 -11.63 -4.32
C ILE A 6 9.58 -10.75 -5.01
N ILE A 7 10.02 -9.92 -5.97
CA ILE A 7 9.12 -9.04 -6.72
C ILE A 7 8.17 -9.87 -7.60
N GLU A 8 8.68 -10.91 -8.25
CA GLU A 8 7.86 -11.82 -9.07
C GLU A 8 6.79 -12.53 -8.23
N GLU A 9 7.11 -12.96 -7.01
CA GLU A 9 6.14 -13.55 -6.09
C GLU A 9 5.05 -12.54 -5.69
N ILE A 10 5.44 -11.30 -5.35
CA ILE A 10 4.48 -10.22 -5.05
C ILE A 10 3.55 -9.96 -6.24
N HIS A 11 4.09 -9.93 -7.46
CA HIS A 11 3.29 -9.74 -8.66
C HIS A 11 2.27 -10.87 -8.86
N LYS A 12 2.70 -12.13 -8.69
CA LYS A 12 1.82 -13.29 -8.80
C LYS A 12 0.66 -13.21 -7.79
N ILE A 13 0.95 -12.92 -6.52
CA ILE A 13 -0.07 -12.80 -5.47
C ILE A 13 -1.06 -11.68 -5.79
N ARG A 14 -0.56 -10.52 -6.27
CA ARG A 14 -1.41 -9.39 -6.65
C ARG A 14 -2.29 -9.69 -7.86
N ASP A 15 -1.77 -10.41 -8.84
CA ASP A 15 -2.50 -10.80 -10.05
C ASP A 15 -3.61 -11.81 -9.72
N GLU A 16 -3.29 -12.85 -8.93
CA GLU A 16 -4.28 -13.80 -8.42
C GLU A 16 -5.37 -13.11 -7.60
N HIS A 17 -5.01 -12.10 -6.80
CA HIS A 17 -6.00 -11.29 -6.09
C HIS A 17 -6.91 -10.51 -7.04
N ALA A 18 -6.35 -9.77 -7.99
CA ALA A 18 -7.12 -8.97 -8.94
C ALA A 18 -8.02 -9.84 -9.84
N ALA A 19 -7.55 -11.01 -10.25
CA ALA A 19 -8.32 -11.96 -11.06
C ALA A 19 -9.61 -12.43 -10.36
N ARG A 20 -9.60 -12.59 -9.02
CA ARG A 20 -10.82 -12.91 -8.23
C ARG A 20 -11.91 -11.84 -8.36
N PHE A 21 -11.52 -10.60 -8.66
CA PHE A 21 -12.42 -9.46 -8.85
C PHE A 21 -12.56 -9.07 -10.33
N ASN A 22 -12.12 -9.92 -11.26
CA ASN A 22 -12.12 -9.62 -12.69
C ASN A 22 -11.42 -8.29 -13.03
N TYR A 23 -10.37 -7.95 -12.25
CA TYR A 23 -9.61 -6.71 -12.35
C TYR A 23 -10.46 -5.43 -12.16
N ASP A 24 -11.64 -5.54 -11.52
CA ASP A 24 -12.44 -4.40 -11.14
C ASP A 24 -11.82 -3.69 -9.93
N LEU A 25 -11.30 -2.48 -10.17
CA LEU A 25 -10.65 -1.67 -9.14
C LEU A 25 -11.61 -1.28 -8.01
N GLU A 26 -12.88 -1.00 -8.32
CA GLU A 26 -13.86 -0.64 -7.32
C GLU A 26 -14.15 -1.84 -6.41
N ALA A 27 -14.33 -3.02 -7.00
CA ALA A 27 -14.58 -4.24 -6.24
C ALA A 27 -13.40 -4.62 -5.31
N ILE A 28 -12.16 -4.47 -5.79
CA ILE A 28 -10.95 -4.66 -4.98
C ILE A 28 -10.90 -3.65 -3.83
N TYR A 29 -11.20 -2.37 -4.10
CA TYR A 29 -11.22 -1.34 -3.07
C TYR A 29 -12.25 -1.66 -1.97
N GLN A 30 -13.46 -2.06 -2.35
CA GLN A 30 -14.52 -2.39 -1.40
C GLN A 30 -14.15 -3.62 -0.54
N ASP A 31 -13.48 -4.62 -1.11
CA ASP A 31 -12.99 -5.78 -0.35
C ASP A 31 -11.93 -5.39 0.70
N LEU A 32 -10.98 -4.53 0.31
CA LEU A 32 -9.99 -3.99 1.25
C LEU A 32 -10.64 -3.16 2.36
N LYS A 33 -11.66 -2.35 2.02
CA LYS A 33 -12.43 -1.58 3.00
C LYS A 33 -13.24 -2.44 3.95
N ARG A 34 -13.80 -3.54 3.47
CA ARG A 34 -14.45 -4.54 4.33
C ARG A 34 -13.44 -5.15 5.31
N SER A 35 -12.31 -5.62 4.79
CA SER A 35 -11.23 -6.20 5.60
C SER A 35 -10.70 -5.23 6.67
N GLU A 36 -10.59 -3.94 6.34
CA GLU A 36 -10.22 -2.88 7.29
C GLU A 36 -11.22 -2.80 8.45
N GLN A 37 -12.52 -2.78 8.15
CA GLN A 37 -13.60 -2.71 9.16
C GLN A 37 -13.65 -3.97 10.03
N GLU A 38 -13.49 -5.15 9.43
CA GLU A 38 -13.50 -6.44 10.14
C GLU A 38 -12.27 -6.62 11.04
N SER A 39 -11.16 -5.95 10.75
CA SER A 39 -9.92 -6.07 11.53
C SER A 39 -10.03 -5.60 12.99
N GLY A 40 -11.07 -4.81 13.31
CA GLY A 40 -11.26 -4.22 14.63
C GLY A 40 -10.17 -3.22 15.04
N ARG A 41 -9.28 -2.84 14.12
CA ARG A 41 -8.20 -1.87 14.37
C ARG A 41 -8.76 -0.45 14.31
N GLU A 42 -8.32 0.39 15.22
CA GLU A 42 -8.65 1.81 15.20
C GLU A 42 -7.96 2.48 14.01
N THR A 43 -8.76 3.08 13.12
CA THR A 43 -8.25 3.91 12.02
C THR A 43 -8.09 5.34 12.51
N VAL A 44 -6.86 5.83 12.58
CA VAL A 44 -6.55 7.20 12.98
C VAL A 44 -6.13 8.04 11.78
N THR A 45 -6.59 9.30 11.74
CA THR A 45 -6.15 10.27 10.75
C THR A 45 -5.09 11.17 11.38
N PHE A 46 -3.87 11.14 10.85
CA PHE A 46 -2.80 12.04 11.29
C PHE A 46 -2.96 13.41 10.61
N ALA A 47 -2.58 14.48 11.32
CA ALA A 47 -2.46 15.79 10.71
C ALA A 47 -1.38 15.78 9.61
N PRO A 48 -1.53 16.58 8.53
CA PRO A 48 -0.51 16.69 7.50
C PRO A 48 0.87 17.04 8.08
N LYS A 49 1.93 16.38 7.60
CA LYS A 49 3.32 16.71 7.99
C LYS A 49 3.65 18.14 7.57
N ARG A 50 4.37 18.89 8.42
CA ARG A 50 4.84 20.23 8.06
C ARG A 50 5.97 20.13 7.03
N VAL A 51 5.91 20.99 6.02
CA VAL A 51 6.88 21.01 4.91
C VAL A 51 8.32 21.23 5.42
N GLN A 52 8.52 22.05 6.45
CA GLN A 52 9.84 22.26 7.03
C GLN A 52 10.45 20.98 7.64
N GLU A 53 9.64 20.13 8.24
CA GLU A 53 10.10 18.87 8.84
C GLU A 53 10.51 17.85 7.77
N LEU A 54 9.80 17.82 6.63
CA LEU A 54 10.13 16.94 5.49
C LEU A 54 11.50 17.24 4.88
N LEU A 55 11.85 18.53 4.73
CA LEU A 55 13.15 18.95 4.18
C LEU A 55 14.32 18.56 5.09
N VAL A 56 14.11 18.59 6.41
CA VAL A 56 15.14 18.19 7.40
C VAL A 56 15.38 16.67 7.34
N HIS A 57 14.34 15.86 7.18
CA HIS A 57 14.48 14.40 7.08
C HIS A 57 15.08 13.95 5.74
N ALA A 58 14.66 14.55 4.63
CA ALA A 58 15.25 14.27 3.31
C ALA A 58 16.76 14.58 3.25
N SER A 59 17.21 15.59 4.00
CA SER A 59 18.62 15.95 4.09
C SER A 59 19.45 15.02 4.99
N ARG A 60 18.80 14.26 5.90
CA ARG A 60 19.47 13.31 6.81
C ARG A 60 19.65 11.92 6.20
N GLU A 61 18.85 11.54 5.21
CA GLU A 61 19.00 10.27 4.50
C GLU A 61 20.11 10.30 3.43
N GLN A 62 20.71 11.46 3.16
CA GLN A 62 21.78 11.65 2.17
C GLN A 62 23.19 11.74 2.79
N GLN A 63 23.35 11.49 4.10
CA GLN A 63 24.64 11.45 4.79
C GLN A 63 25.00 10.04 5.25
#